data_AF-A0A9P7P1H6-F1
#
_entry.id   AF-A0A9P7P1H6-F1
#
_cell.length_a   1.000
_cell.length_b   1.000
_cell.length_c   1.000
_cell.angle_alpha   90.00
_cell.angle_beta   90.00
_cell.angle_gamma   90.00
#
_symmetry.space_group_name_H-M   'P 1'
#
loop_
_entity.id
_entity.type
_entity.pdbx_description
1 polymer ?
#
loop_
_entity_poly.entity_id
_entity_poly.type
_entity_poly.pdbx_seq_one_letter_code
_entity_poly.pdbx_strand_id
1 'polypeptide(L)'
;MDVHLLVYDLSRGLARQMSTGLLGFHLDAIYHTSILLQEREYVYDGGIIAIAPGSSHLGQPMEKLHLGTTSLPMDIIEEYLDSLRPIFTLEAYDLFRHNCNNFSDSFANFLVGKGIPQHIVKMPQAVLDSPMGRMLLPQLTQGVNKGRSSGSILGLEQSAQIPAKEAKTPGVVSVSRSDQLASMLDSAKDSCVVIFFTSATCPPCKLMYPIYDQLAGEFGAAVAFIKIDIAQPSASEIAHNFSVRATPTFVTLFKGKEEDRWSGADGVALRSKVQLLAQMSQQLNRHPHENLHLPSFQNIHAKPVIYQKLPPFEKLDAKMGSDIASSGQITRLKDFLQTRARDGAQDAVLPHLGELSSYLQHSVASLSPDVLFAVVDLFRCALADARVSGYHAEEPEHKTVSSILNFVNAQDACPYAMRLVTLQMACNMFSSPLFEHEVLSSTALRTAFVRLVSSSFLDEVHNNVRVAASSLLFNISLAHRRARTDNNKASLREEDQVELAAALVEAISQETKSTEALQGMLSALGHLVYGASLDGELADLLRALDAQGTITSKKKHFPNEKLIAEVADELLGKGLRRP
;
A
#
# COMPACT_ATOMS: atom_id res chain seq x y z
N MET A 1 -1.28 -6.47 22.19
CA MET A 1 -1.73 -7.79 21.70
C MET A 1 -0.57 -8.75 21.86
N ASP A 2 -0.78 -9.91 22.45
CA ASP A 2 0.30 -10.89 22.62
C ASP A 2 0.56 -11.63 21.30
N VAL A 3 1.83 -11.73 20.93
CA VAL A 3 2.30 -12.43 19.73
C VAL A 3 2.92 -13.75 20.17
N HIS A 4 2.36 -14.86 19.66
CA HIS A 4 2.88 -16.19 19.94
C HIS A 4 3.28 -16.90 18.64
N LEU A 5 4.37 -17.65 18.69
CA LEU A 5 4.75 -18.60 17.66
C LEU A 5 4.17 -19.97 18.02
N LEU A 6 3.40 -20.55 17.12
CA LEU A 6 2.94 -21.93 17.24
C LEU A 6 3.89 -22.80 16.42
N VAL A 7 4.42 -23.84 17.05
CA VAL A 7 5.37 -24.77 16.46
C VAL A 7 4.71 -26.14 16.34
N TYR A 8 4.72 -26.68 15.13
CA TYR A 8 4.16 -27.99 14.79
C TYR A 8 5.27 -28.92 14.30
N ASP A 9 5.14 -30.21 14.60
CA ASP A 9 6.00 -31.25 14.05
C ASP A 9 5.26 -32.03 12.96
N LEU A 10 5.62 -31.77 11.71
CA LEU A 10 5.04 -32.46 10.55
C LEU A 10 5.38 -33.96 10.54
N SER A 11 6.44 -34.38 11.24
CA SER A 11 6.86 -35.78 11.31
C SER A 11 6.14 -36.59 12.39
N ARG A 12 5.41 -35.93 13.30
CA ARG A 12 4.74 -36.56 14.46
C ARG A 12 5.67 -37.48 15.28
N GLY A 13 6.89 -37.02 15.53
CA GLY A 13 7.92 -37.71 16.32
C GLY A 13 8.83 -38.65 15.52
N LEU A 14 8.56 -38.88 14.23
CA LEU A 14 9.38 -39.75 13.38
C LEU A 14 10.76 -39.14 13.11
N ALA A 15 10.87 -37.81 12.98
CA ALA A 15 12.15 -37.14 12.77
C ALA A 15 13.12 -37.45 13.92
N ARG A 16 12.66 -37.31 15.16
CA ARG A 16 13.46 -37.58 16.37
C ARG A 16 14.02 -39.00 16.42
N GLN A 17 13.26 -39.98 15.92
CA GLN A 17 13.66 -41.39 15.94
C GLN A 17 14.61 -41.76 14.79
N MET A 18 14.45 -41.12 13.62
CA MET A 18 15.10 -41.57 12.38
C MET A 18 16.22 -40.64 11.90
N SER A 19 16.27 -39.38 12.35
CA SER A 19 17.19 -38.37 11.81
C SER A 19 18.66 -38.76 11.97
N THR A 20 19.04 -39.34 13.12
CA THR A 20 20.44 -39.70 13.39
C THR A 20 20.92 -40.79 12.44
N GLY A 21 20.05 -41.75 12.10
CA GLY A 21 20.37 -42.83 11.16
C GLY A 21 20.29 -42.41 9.69
N LEU A 22 19.43 -41.45 9.35
CA LEU A 22 19.24 -40.99 7.96
C LEU A 22 20.13 -39.81 7.59
N LEU A 23 20.11 -38.73 8.38
CA LEU A 23 20.78 -37.46 8.11
C LEU A 23 22.17 -37.37 8.75
N GLY A 24 22.50 -38.29 9.65
CA GLY A 24 23.78 -38.29 10.39
C GLY A 24 23.83 -37.29 11.54
N PHE A 25 22.73 -36.62 11.87
CA PHE A 25 22.60 -35.72 13.01
C PHE A 25 21.21 -35.83 13.65
N HIS A 26 21.10 -35.39 14.90
CA HIS A 26 19.82 -35.40 15.61
C HIS A 26 18.96 -34.20 15.23
N LEU A 27 17.71 -34.46 14.83
CA LEU A 27 16.70 -33.46 14.49
C LEU A 27 15.44 -33.80 15.28
N ASP A 28 15.02 -32.90 16.17
CA ASP A 28 13.90 -33.15 17.08
C ASP A 28 12.54 -33.23 16.35
N ALA A 29 12.34 -32.44 15.30
CA ALA A 29 11.09 -32.34 14.56
C ALA A 29 11.29 -31.79 13.14
N ILE A 30 10.31 -32.02 12.26
CA ILE A 30 10.18 -31.24 11.01
C ILE A 30 9.29 -30.04 11.34
N TYR A 31 9.93 -28.92 11.64
CA TYR A 31 9.25 -27.72 12.12
C TYR A 31 8.42 -27.04 11.02
N HIS A 32 7.14 -26.85 11.34
CA HIS A 32 6.24 -25.93 10.68
C HIS A 32 5.78 -24.88 11.71
N THR A 33 5.77 -23.61 11.33
CA THR A 33 5.35 -22.54 12.23
C THR A 33 4.26 -21.65 11.68
N SER A 34 3.50 -21.07 12.60
CA SER A 34 2.50 -20.03 12.36
C SER A 34 2.52 -18.99 13.47
N ILE A 35 1.99 -17.80 13.19
CA ILE A 35 1.91 -16.70 14.17
C ILE A 35 0.47 -16.59 14.67
N LEU A 36 0.29 -16.70 15.98
CA LEU A 36 -0.98 -16.50 16.68
C LEU A 36 -1.07 -15.06 17.20
N LEU A 37 -2.12 -14.37 16.77
CA LEU A 37 -2.46 -13.01 17.19
C LEU A 37 -3.98 -12.86 17.31
N GLN A 38 -4.48 -12.35 18.44
CA GLN A 38 -5.92 -12.10 18.69
C GLN A 38 -6.83 -13.26 18.27
N GLU A 39 -6.55 -14.48 18.72
CA GLU A 39 -7.34 -15.68 18.39
C GLU A 39 -7.40 -16.01 16.88
N ARG A 40 -6.43 -15.49 16.09
CA ARG A 40 -6.24 -15.84 14.68
C ARG A 40 -4.83 -16.36 14.46
N GLU A 41 -4.74 -17.47 13.73
CA GLU A 41 -3.48 -18.10 13.36
C GLU A 41 -3.17 -17.76 11.90
N TYR A 42 -2.06 -17.05 11.69
CA TYR A 42 -1.56 -16.64 10.37
C TYR A 42 -0.46 -17.58 9.92
N VAL A 43 -0.62 -18.16 8.74
CA VAL A 43 0.30 -19.17 8.20
C VAL A 43 0.45 -19.00 6.69
N TYR A 44 1.62 -19.38 6.17
CA TYR A 44 1.90 -19.40 4.75
C TYR A 44 1.84 -20.84 4.21
N ASP A 45 0.92 -21.07 3.28
CA ASP A 45 0.63 -22.40 2.74
C ASP A 45 0.39 -22.40 1.22
N GLY A 46 1.29 -21.75 0.49
CA GLY A 46 1.07 -21.40 -0.93
C GLY A 46 0.34 -20.05 -1.10
N GLY A 47 -0.15 -19.49 0.00
CA GLY A 47 -0.62 -18.12 0.13
C GLY A 47 -0.66 -17.77 1.62
N ILE A 48 -0.77 -16.48 1.94
CA ILE A 48 -0.94 -16.04 3.33
C ILE A 48 -2.40 -16.27 3.71
N ILE A 49 -2.64 -17.15 4.68
CA ILE A 49 -3.97 -17.50 5.15
C ILE A 49 -4.11 -17.22 6.65
N ALA A 50 -5.34 -16.93 7.07
CA ALA A 50 -5.71 -16.76 8.47
C ALA A 50 -6.76 -17.83 8.83
N ILE A 51 -6.48 -18.64 9.84
CA ILE A 51 -7.34 -19.72 10.32
C ILE A 51 -7.62 -19.56 11.82
N ALA A 52 -8.61 -20.30 12.32
CA ALA A 52 -8.83 -20.39 13.76
C ALA A 52 -7.71 -21.26 14.38
N PRO A 53 -7.19 -20.90 15.57
CA PRO A 53 -6.07 -21.61 16.18
C PRO A 53 -6.38 -23.09 16.36
N GLY A 54 -5.52 -23.97 15.81
CA GLY A 54 -5.70 -25.42 15.90
C GLY A 54 -6.89 -25.98 15.11
N SER A 55 -7.51 -25.20 14.21
CA SER A 55 -8.53 -25.68 13.28
C SER A 55 -7.95 -26.40 12.05
N SER A 56 -6.63 -26.47 11.94
CA SER A 56 -5.94 -27.17 10.86
C SER A 56 -5.91 -28.69 11.09
N HIS A 57 -5.79 -29.45 10.01
CA HIS A 57 -5.55 -30.90 10.06
C HIS A 57 -4.18 -31.27 10.68
N LEU A 58 -3.31 -30.28 10.95
CA LEU A 58 -2.05 -30.46 11.66
C LEU A 58 -2.26 -30.72 13.16
N GLY A 59 -3.44 -30.39 13.70
CA GLY A 59 -3.81 -30.66 15.08
C GLY A 59 -3.33 -29.58 16.05
N GLN A 60 -2.99 -29.97 17.28
CA GLN A 60 -2.52 -29.04 18.31
C GLN A 60 -1.01 -28.77 18.15
N PRO A 61 -0.55 -27.54 18.40
CA PRO A 61 0.87 -27.20 18.35
C PRO A 61 1.65 -27.97 19.41
N MET A 62 2.85 -28.42 19.03
CA MET A 62 3.80 -29.06 19.95
C MET A 62 4.31 -28.06 20.99
N GLU A 63 4.53 -26.81 20.56
CA GLU A 63 5.01 -25.75 21.43
C GLU A 63 4.34 -24.42 21.08
N LYS A 64 4.03 -23.63 22.12
CA LYS A 64 3.54 -22.25 21.99
C LYS A 64 4.55 -21.33 22.66
N LEU A 65 5.33 -20.62 21.86
CA LEU A 65 6.38 -19.70 22.30
C LEU A 65 5.84 -18.28 22.34
N HIS A 66 5.98 -17.59 23.46
CA HIS A 66 5.66 -16.17 23.55
C HIS A 66 6.82 -15.34 22.96
N LEU A 67 6.57 -14.63 21.86
CA LEU A 67 7.60 -13.81 21.20
C LEU A 67 7.66 -12.38 21.76
N GLY A 68 6.54 -11.87 22.24
CA GLY A 68 6.42 -10.54 22.82
C GLY A 68 5.02 -9.97 22.66
N THR A 69 4.91 -8.65 22.84
CA THR A 69 3.64 -7.91 22.73
C THR A 69 3.74 -6.85 21.64
N THR A 70 2.77 -6.82 20.74
CA THR A 70 2.65 -5.77 19.71
C THR A 70 1.53 -4.79 20.07
N SER A 71 1.76 -3.50 19.87
CA SER A 71 0.75 -2.44 20.04
C SER A 71 0.09 -2.01 18.73
N LEU A 72 0.44 -2.67 17.61
CA LEU A 72 -0.03 -2.30 16.28
C LEU A 72 -1.55 -2.53 16.13
N PRO A 73 -2.29 -1.62 15.49
CA PRO A 73 -3.69 -1.87 15.11
C PRO A 73 -3.85 -3.03 14.11
N MET A 74 -5.02 -3.68 14.07
CA MET A 74 -5.24 -4.84 13.20
C MET A 74 -5.31 -4.49 11.70
N ASP A 75 -5.81 -3.31 11.38
CA ASP A 75 -5.84 -2.73 10.03
C ASP A 75 -4.43 -2.59 9.45
N ILE A 76 -3.50 -2.04 10.23
CA ILE A 76 -2.08 -1.93 9.85
C ILE A 76 -1.44 -3.31 9.60
N ILE A 77 -1.78 -4.28 10.46
CA ILE A 77 -1.28 -5.65 10.31
C ILE A 77 -1.83 -6.29 9.02
N GLU A 78 -3.10 -6.06 8.70
CA GLU A 78 -3.71 -6.52 7.45
C GLU A 78 -3.05 -5.86 6.22
N GLU A 79 -2.76 -4.55 6.26
CA GLU A 79 -2.01 -3.85 5.20
C GLU A 79 -0.59 -4.39 5.01
N TYR A 80 0.11 -4.68 6.11
CA TYR A 80 1.42 -5.32 6.03
C TYR A 80 1.34 -6.71 5.38
N LEU A 81 0.38 -7.54 5.78
CA LEU A 81 0.18 -8.86 5.17
C LEU A 81 -0.15 -8.75 3.68
N ASP A 82 -0.94 -7.74 3.28
CA ASP A 82 -1.20 -7.45 1.87
C ASP A 82 0.08 -7.08 1.10
N SER A 83 1.01 -6.35 1.73
CA SER A 83 2.33 -6.06 1.14
C SER A 83 3.21 -7.31 0.95
N LEU A 84 2.98 -8.36 1.77
CA LEU A 84 3.70 -9.62 1.70
C LEU A 84 3.09 -10.61 0.69
N ARG A 85 1.79 -10.51 0.39
CA ARG A 85 1.11 -11.42 -0.56
C ARG A 85 1.80 -11.55 -1.92
N PRO A 86 2.36 -10.49 -2.54
CA PRO A 86 3.11 -10.61 -3.79
C PRO A 86 4.45 -11.36 -3.66
N ILE A 87 5.00 -11.45 -2.44
CA ILE A 87 6.26 -12.14 -2.15
C ILE A 87 6.00 -13.62 -1.85
N PHE A 88 4.95 -13.89 -1.06
CA PHE A 88 4.56 -15.21 -0.57
C PHE A 88 3.40 -15.80 -1.40
N THR A 89 3.69 -16.17 -2.65
CA THR A 89 2.72 -16.79 -3.57
C THR A 89 2.88 -18.31 -3.65
N LEU A 90 1.99 -18.99 -4.38
CA LEU A 90 2.04 -20.44 -4.56
C LEU A 90 3.26 -20.85 -5.38
N GLU A 91 3.58 -20.06 -6.41
CA GLU A 91 4.73 -20.26 -7.29
C GLU A 91 6.05 -20.03 -6.54
N ALA A 92 6.06 -19.05 -5.63
CA ALA A 92 7.21 -18.68 -4.81
C ALA A 92 7.57 -19.71 -3.73
N TYR A 93 6.65 -20.60 -3.36
CA TYR A 93 6.85 -21.52 -2.24
C TYR A 93 8.04 -22.46 -2.49
N ASP A 94 9.06 -22.41 -1.63
CA ASP A 94 10.18 -23.36 -1.66
C ASP A 94 10.37 -23.97 -0.27
N LEU A 95 10.36 -25.30 -0.20
CA LEU A 95 10.46 -26.04 1.06
C LEU A 95 11.68 -25.65 1.89
N PHE A 96 12.78 -25.29 1.25
CA PHE A 96 14.06 -25.04 1.92
C PHE A 96 14.35 -23.57 2.12
N ARG A 97 13.96 -22.73 1.16
CA ARG A 97 14.40 -21.33 1.13
C ARG A 97 13.27 -20.32 1.31
N HIS A 98 12.03 -20.71 1.01
CA HIS A 98 10.87 -19.82 1.08
C HIS A 98 9.60 -20.56 1.55
N ASN A 99 9.55 -20.86 2.85
CA ASN A 99 8.49 -21.65 3.46
C ASN A 99 7.78 -20.91 4.62
N CYS A 100 6.87 -21.61 5.30
CA CYS A 100 6.11 -21.12 6.45
C CYS A 100 6.96 -20.50 7.58
N ASN A 101 8.20 -20.99 7.77
CA ASN A 101 9.11 -20.50 8.79
C ASN A 101 9.70 -19.13 8.37
N ASN A 102 10.00 -18.93 7.08
CA ASN A 102 10.46 -17.64 6.55
C ASN A 102 9.36 -16.56 6.65
N PHE A 103 8.11 -16.96 6.39
CA PHE A 103 6.95 -16.08 6.60
C PHE A 103 6.81 -15.70 8.07
N SER A 104 6.80 -16.69 8.96
CA SER A 104 6.67 -16.48 10.42
C SER A 104 7.81 -15.61 10.97
N ASP A 105 9.03 -15.79 10.47
CA ASP A 105 10.19 -14.96 10.82
C ASP A 105 10.03 -13.51 10.37
N SER A 106 9.62 -13.28 9.12
CA SER A 106 9.39 -11.94 8.60
C SER A 106 8.26 -11.23 9.35
N PHE A 107 7.17 -11.94 9.62
CA PHE A 107 6.01 -11.39 10.31
C PHE A 107 6.31 -11.14 11.79
N ALA A 108 7.04 -12.03 12.47
CA ALA A 108 7.51 -11.79 13.83
C ALA A 108 8.43 -10.56 13.93
N ASN A 109 9.37 -10.41 12.97
CA ASN A 109 10.23 -9.22 12.93
C ASN A 109 9.41 -7.93 12.79
N PHE A 110 8.37 -7.92 11.96
CA PHE A 110 7.46 -6.78 11.84
C PHE A 110 6.71 -6.50 13.16
N LEU A 111 6.13 -7.52 13.78
CA LEU A 111 5.27 -7.35 14.95
C LEU A 111 6.02 -6.98 16.24
N VAL A 112 7.22 -7.54 16.45
CA VAL A 112 7.97 -7.44 17.73
C VAL A 112 9.45 -7.09 17.56
N GLY A 113 9.93 -6.84 16.34
CA GLY A 113 11.33 -6.47 16.06
C GLY A 113 12.35 -7.61 16.22
N LYS A 114 11.87 -8.84 16.38
CA LYS A 114 12.70 -10.05 16.55
C LYS A 114 12.14 -11.19 15.70
N GLY A 115 13.05 -11.92 15.05
CA GLY A 115 12.72 -13.15 14.33
C GLY A 115 12.41 -14.33 15.24
N ILE A 116 12.11 -15.48 14.63
CA ILE A 116 11.84 -16.74 15.32
C ILE A 116 13.15 -17.47 15.68
N PRO A 117 13.12 -18.51 16.54
CA PRO A 117 14.32 -19.22 16.94
C PRO A 117 15.16 -19.74 15.76
N GLN A 118 16.45 -19.44 15.78
CA GLN A 118 17.38 -19.73 14.67
C GLN A 118 17.49 -21.21 14.30
N HIS A 119 17.27 -22.13 15.25
CA HIS A 119 17.29 -23.57 14.97
C HIS A 119 16.12 -24.00 14.06
N ILE A 120 14.99 -23.29 14.09
CA ILE A 120 13.83 -23.53 13.22
C ILE A 120 14.12 -23.00 11.81
N VAL A 121 14.58 -21.74 11.70
CA VAL A 121 14.88 -21.10 10.40
C VAL A 121 15.99 -21.83 9.65
N LYS A 122 17.03 -22.31 10.36
CA LYS A 122 18.18 -22.99 9.76
C LYS A 122 17.98 -24.48 9.53
N MET A 123 16.86 -25.06 9.98
CA MET A 123 16.59 -26.51 9.84
C MET A 123 16.70 -26.98 8.38
N PRO A 124 16.07 -26.32 7.38
CA PRO A 124 16.14 -26.83 6.01
C PRO A 124 17.56 -26.79 5.43
N GLN A 125 18.35 -25.77 5.79
CA GLN A 125 19.76 -25.69 5.40
C GLN A 125 20.58 -26.82 6.02
N ALA A 126 20.36 -27.14 7.30
CA ALA A 126 21.04 -28.26 7.96
C ALA A 126 20.71 -29.61 7.28
N VAL A 127 19.49 -29.79 6.78
CA VAL A 127 19.12 -30.96 5.98
C VAL A 127 19.87 -30.97 4.64
N LEU A 128 19.92 -29.84 3.93
CA LEU A 128 20.66 -29.69 2.65
C LEU A 128 22.18 -29.89 2.79
N ASP A 129 22.75 -29.61 3.96
CA ASP A 129 24.17 -29.80 4.21
C ASP A 129 24.53 -31.29 4.43
N SER A 130 23.54 -32.14 4.73
CA SER A 130 23.75 -33.58 4.87
C SER A 130 23.79 -34.30 3.51
N PRO A 131 24.69 -35.30 3.33
CA PRO A 131 24.76 -36.09 2.08
C PRO A 131 23.44 -36.78 1.73
N MET A 132 22.74 -37.31 2.73
CA MET A 132 21.45 -37.96 2.54
C MET A 132 20.34 -36.96 2.21
N GLY A 133 20.32 -35.79 2.83
CA GLY A 133 19.34 -34.74 2.53
C GLY A 133 19.44 -34.24 1.08
N ARG A 134 20.65 -34.14 0.53
CA ARG A 134 20.87 -33.87 -0.90
C ARG A 134 20.32 -34.98 -1.80
N MET A 135 20.45 -36.23 -1.37
CA MET A 135 19.93 -37.39 -2.12
C MET A 135 18.40 -37.45 -2.10
N LEU A 136 17.76 -37.04 -1.00
CA LEU A 136 16.32 -37.01 -0.83
C LEU A 136 15.65 -35.77 -1.43
N LEU A 137 16.44 -34.77 -1.84
CA LEU A 137 15.96 -33.50 -2.39
C LEU A 137 14.89 -33.67 -3.49
N PRO A 138 15.08 -34.54 -4.51
CA PRO A 138 14.09 -34.70 -5.57
C PRO A 138 12.76 -35.28 -5.06
N GLN A 139 12.80 -36.18 -4.07
CA GLN A 139 11.61 -36.81 -3.50
C GLN A 139 10.82 -35.83 -2.63
N LEU A 140 11.52 -35.02 -1.83
CA LEU A 140 10.92 -33.99 -0.98
C LEU A 140 10.23 -32.92 -1.82
N THR A 141 10.92 -32.41 -2.85
CA THR A 141 10.35 -31.41 -3.76
C THR A 141 9.17 -31.98 -4.57
N GLN A 142 9.20 -33.26 -4.95
CA GLN A 142 8.07 -33.91 -5.62
C GLN A 142 6.83 -34.03 -4.73
N GLY A 143 7.00 -34.25 -3.42
CA GLY A 143 5.90 -34.26 -2.45
C GLY A 143 5.20 -32.91 -2.35
N VAL A 144 5.97 -31.82 -2.26
CA VAL A 144 5.46 -30.44 -2.22
C VAL A 144 4.75 -30.06 -3.52
N ASN A 145 5.30 -30.44 -4.67
CA ASN A 145 4.68 -30.18 -5.97
C ASN A 145 3.35 -30.92 -6.19
N LYS A 146 3.13 -32.07 -5.54
CA LYS A 146 1.82 -32.73 -5.54
C LYS A 146 0.77 -31.92 -4.76
N GLY A 147 1.15 -31.32 -3.63
CA GLY A 147 0.30 -30.41 -2.86
C GLY A 147 -0.17 -29.21 -3.69
N ARG A 148 0.75 -28.57 -4.43
CA ARG A 148 0.46 -27.42 -5.31
C ARG A 148 -0.71 -27.62 -6.28
N SER A 149 -0.94 -28.84 -6.76
CA SER A 149 -2.05 -29.14 -7.68
C SER A 149 -3.46 -28.98 -7.08
N SER A 150 -3.56 -28.87 -5.75
CA SER A 150 -4.82 -28.71 -5.01
C SER A 150 -5.12 -27.26 -4.60
N GLY A 151 -4.28 -26.30 -4.98
CA GLY A 151 -4.39 -24.88 -4.62
C GLY A 151 -3.59 -24.47 -3.37
N SER A 152 -3.23 -25.41 -2.50
CA SER A 152 -2.51 -25.18 -1.25
C SER A 152 -1.49 -26.29 -0.98
N ILE A 153 -0.37 -26.01 -0.29
CA ILE A 153 0.74 -26.96 -0.12
C ILE A 153 0.38 -28.05 0.91
N LEU A 154 -0.19 -27.65 2.04
CA LEU A 154 -0.58 -28.51 3.16
C LEU A 154 -2.10 -28.76 3.19
N GLY A 155 -2.91 -28.01 2.43
CA GLY A 155 -4.36 -28.12 2.42
C GLY A 155 -5.06 -27.29 3.50
N LEU A 156 -4.42 -26.22 3.98
CA LEU A 156 -4.95 -25.37 5.06
C LEU A 156 -6.04 -24.39 4.59
N GLU A 157 -6.09 -24.07 3.28
CA GLU A 157 -7.07 -23.14 2.70
C GLU A 157 -8.53 -23.57 2.87
N GLN A 158 -8.82 -24.88 2.86
CA GLN A 158 -10.20 -25.40 3.04
C GLN A 158 -10.75 -25.10 4.44
N SER A 159 -9.88 -24.73 5.39
CA SER A 159 -10.23 -24.45 6.78
C SER A 159 -10.47 -22.94 7.04
N ALA A 160 -10.27 -22.08 6.03
CA ALA A 160 -10.21 -20.62 6.18
C ALA A 160 -11.57 -19.89 6.06
N GLN A 161 -12.71 -20.60 6.18
CA GLN A 161 -14.02 -19.93 6.18
C GLN A 161 -14.25 -19.17 7.51
N ILE A 162 -13.92 -17.88 7.52
CA ILE A 162 -14.33 -16.92 8.56
C ILE A 162 -15.36 -15.94 7.96
N PRO A 163 -16.42 -15.54 8.70
CA PRO A 163 -17.44 -14.62 8.20
C PRO A 163 -16.87 -13.23 7.96
N ALA A 164 -17.19 -12.63 6.82
CA ALA A 164 -16.83 -11.26 6.50
C ALA A 164 -17.36 -10.29 7.55
N LYS A 165 -16.46 -9.45 8.09
CA LYS A 165 -16.74 -8.35 9.02
C LYS A 165 -17.58 -7.29 8.28
N GLU A 166 -18.76 -6.96 8.80
CA GLU A 166 -19.60 -5.87 8.30
C GLU A 166 -18.85 -4.53 8.37
N ALA A 167 -18.40 -4.05 7.21
CA ALA A 167 -18.02 -2.66 7.02
C ALA A 167 -19.30 -1.81 6.91
N LYS A 168 -19.38 -0.73 7.68
CA LYS A 168 -20.48 0.25 7.60
C LYS A 168 -20.42 0.98 6.25
N THR A 169 -21.24 0.56 5.28
CA THR A 169 -21.54 1.29 4.04
C THR A 169 -22.85 2.08 4.16
N PRO A 170 -23.07 3.12 3.32
CA PRO A 170 -24.25 3.98 3.39
C PRO A 170 -25.51 3.15 3.05
N GLY A 171 -26.34 2.92 4.07
CA GLY A 171 -27.55 2.09 3.95
C GLY A 171 -28.71 2.81 3.27
N VAL A 172 -29.71 2.01 2.85
CA VAL A 172 -31.00 2.49 2.34
C VAL A 172 -31.63 3.51 3.29
N VAL A 173 -31.96 4.69 2.78
CA VAL A 173 -32.59 5.75 3.57
C VAL A 173 -34.11 5.63 3.49
N SER A 174 -34.76 5.39 4.62
CA SER A 174 -36.22 5.34 4.70
C SER A 174 -36.81 6.73 4.93
N VAL A 175 -37.78 7.12 4.10
CA VAL A 175 -38.35 8.47 4.08
C VAL A 175 -39.87 8.39 4.22
N SER A 176 -40.40 9.27 5.07
CA SER A 176 -41.83 9.30 5.40
C SER A 176 -42.46 10.69 5.31
N ARG A 177 -41.67 11.75 5.06
CA ARG A 177 -42.14 13.14 4.97
C ARG A 177 -41.66 13.83 3.69
N SER A 178 -42.51 14.69 3.14
CA SER A 178 -42.27 15.40 1.86
C SER A 178 -41.08 16.36 1.94
N ASP A 179 -40.92 17.08 3.06
CA ASP A 179 -39.81 18.01 3.28
C ASP A 179 -38.45 17.29 3.36
N GLN A 180 -38.41 16.13 4.02
CA GLN A 180 -37.23 15.28 4.09
C GLN A 180 -36.83 14.75 2.70
N LEU A 181 -37.81 14.34 1.89
CA LEU A 181 -37.54 13.92 0.51
C LEU A 181 -37.03 15.08 -0.33
N ALA A 182 -37.66 16.25 -0.25
CA ALA A 182 -37.25 17.44 -1.00
C ALA A 182 -35.81 17.86 -0.65
N SER A 183 -35.45 17.89 0.63
CA SER A 183 -34.09 18.19 1.06
C SER A 183 -33.06 17.18 0.54
N MET A 184 -33.40 15.89 0.51
CA MET A 184 -32.50 14.87 -0.04
C MET A 184 -32.36 14.96 -1.56
N LEU A 185 -33.47 15.18 -2.28
CA LEU A 185 -33.42 15.36 -3.73
C LEU A 185 -32.67 16.63 -4.13
N ASP A 186 -32.76 17.70 -3.34
CA ASP A 186 -31.97 18.92 -3.53
C ASP A 186 -30.47 18.67 -3.28
N SER A 187 -30.13 17.93 -2.21
CA SER A 187 -28.74 17.52 -1.96
C SER A 187 -28.17 16.56 -3.01
N ALA A 188 -29.04 15.79 -3.69
CA ALA A 188 -28.71 14.82 -4.73
C ALA A 188 -28.99 15.34 -6.15
N LYS A 189 -29.17 16.66 -6.33
CA LYS A 189 -29.56 17.27 -7.61
C LYS A 189 -28.58 17.00 -8.76
N ASP A 190 -27.34 16.68 -8.45
CA ASP A 190 -26.26 16.37 -9.40
C ASP A 190 -25.85 14.89 -9.35
N SER A 191 -26.69 14.02 -8.78
CA SER A 191 -26.39 12.60 -8.55
C SER A 191 -27.45 11.66 -9.15
N CYS A 192 -27.24 10.35 -9.00
CA CYS A 192 -28.20 9.29 -9.35
C CYS A 192 -28.99 8.85 -8.11
N VAL A 193 -30.31 8.74 -8.23
CA VAL A 193 -31.19 8.31 -7.13
C VAL A 193 -32.12 7.21 -7.61
N VAL A 194 -32.37 6.20 -6.77
CA VAL A 194 -33.43 5.21 -6.98
C VAL A 194 -34.38 5.24 -5.80
N ILE A 195 -35.65 5.51 -6.08
CA ILE A 195 -36.72 5.53 -5.08
C ILE A 195 -37.54 4.25 -5.21
N PHE A 196 -37.68 3.52 -4.11
CA PHE A 196 -38.54 2.35 -3.97
C PHE A 196 -39.81 2.70 -3.17
N PHE A 197 -40.93 2.80 -3.87
CA PHE A 197 -42.25 2.89 -3.27
C PHE A 197 -42.79 1.49 -2.92
N THR A 198 -43.05 1.29 -1.64
CA THR A 198 -43.34 -0.02 -1.06
C THR A 198 -44.52 0.03 -0.09
N SER A 199 -44.94 -1.14 0.40
CA SER A 199 -45.90 -1.27 1.49
C SER A 199 -45.59 -2.51 2.32
N ALA A 200 -45.62 -2.40 3.67
CA ALA A 200 -45.41 -3.53 4.56
C ALA A 200 -46.43 -4.68 4.36
N THR A 201 -47.61 -4.37 3.83
CA THR A 201 -48.69 -5.32 3.54
C THR A 201 -48.69 -5.85 2.11
N CYS A 202 -47.67 -5.54 1.31
CA CYS A 202 -47.53 -5.97 -0.09
C CYS A 202 -46.58 -7.19 -0.19
N PRO A 203 -47.08 -8.42 -0.48
CA PRO A 203 -46.22 -9.60 -0.60
C PRO A 203 -45.16 -9.49 -1.70
N PRO A 204 -45.44 -8.99 -2.92
CA PRO A 204 -44.43 -8.79 -3.95
C PRO A 204 -43.31 -7.83 -3.52
N CYS A 205 -43.61 -6.86 -2.65
CA CYS A 205 -42.64 -5.91 -2.14
C CYS A 205 -41.62 -6.57 -1.20
N LYS A 206 -42.05 -7.56 -0.41
CA LYS A 206 -41.18 -8.32 0.51
C LYS A 206 -40.10 -9.10 -0.24
N LEU A 207 -40.39 -9.56 -1.45
CA LEU A 207 -39.40 -10.22 -2.31
C LEU A 207 -38.30 -9.25 -2.78
N MET A 208 -38.61 -7.96 -2.89
CA MET A 208 -37.68 -6.94 -3.39
C MET A 208 -36.76 -6.35 -2.31
N TYR A 209 -37.12 -6.43 -1.02
CA TYR A 209 -36.30 -5.89 0.07
C TYR A 209 -34.85 -6.41 0.08
N PRO A 210 -34.58 -7.73 0.11
CA PRO A 210 -33.20 -8.21 0.15
C PRO A 210 -32.39 -7.80 -1.09
N ILE A 211 -33.04 -7.77 -2.27
CA ILE A 211 -32.39 -7.35 -3.52
C ILE A 211 -32.04 -5.87 -3.47
N TYR A 212 -32.96 -5.04 -2.99
CA TYR A 212 -32.77 -3.60 -2.90
C TYR A 212 -31.70 -3.23 -1.86
N ASP A 213 -31.70 -3.90 -0.70
CA ASP A 213 -30.69 -3.70 0.35
C ASP A 213 -29.30 -4.19 -0.11
N GLN A 214 -29.25 -5.33 -0.83
CA GLN A 214 -28.01 -5.81 -1.45
C GLN A 214 -27.47 -4.79 -2.47
N LEU A 215 -28.31 -4.28 -3.36
CA LEU A 215 -27.90 -3.28 -4.36
C LEU A 215 -27.47 -1.97 -3.71
N ALA A 216 -28.08 -1.57 -2.60
CA ALA A 216 -27.62 -0.41 -1.83
C ALA A 216 -26.24 -0.65 -1.22
N GLY A 217 -25.97 -1.86 -0.71
CA GLY A 217 -24.63 -2.25 -0.25
C GLY A 217 -23.59 -2.25 -1.37
N GLU A 218 -23.97 -2.70 -2.57
CA GLU A 218 -23.08 -2.78 -3.75
C GLU A 218 -22.84 -1.41 -4.43
N PHE A 219 -23.87 -0.55 -4.52
CA PHE A 219 -23.86 0.66 -5.35
C PHE A 219 -24.09 1.97 -4.58
N GLY A 220 -24.21 1.94 -3.25
CA GLY A 220 -24.55 3.09 -2.41
C GLY A 220 -23.58 4.28 -2.50
N ALA A 221 -22.35 4.07 -2.97
CA ALA A 221 -21.39 5.14 -3.24
C ALA A 221 -21.69 5.92 -4.54
N ALA A 222 -22.34 5.28 -5.51
CA ALA A 222 -22.63 5.87 -6.83
C ALA A 222 -24.11 6.27 -6.99
N VAL A 223 -25.01 5.64 -6.25
CA VAL A 223 -26.46 5.79 -6.38
C VAL A 223 -27.08 5.89 -5.00
N ALA A 224 -27.92 6.90 -4.76
CA ALA A 224 -28.66 7.03 -3.51
C ALA A 224 -29.90 6.13 -3.53
N PHE A 225 -30.08 5.32 -2.49
CA PHE A 225 -31.21 4.40 -2.33
C PHE A 225 -32.21 4.95 -1.32
N ILE A 226 -33.40 5.30 -1.79
CA ILE A 226 -34.49 5.86 -0.98
C ILE A 226 -35.65 4.88 -0.95
N LYS A 227 -36.15 4.56 0.25
CA LYS A 227 -37.32 3.70 0.45
C LYS A 227 -38.47 4.50 1.04
N ILE A 228 -39.67 4.35 0.47
CA ILE A 228 -40.88 5.07 0.90
C ILE A 228 -42.01 4.06 1.08
N ASP A 229 -42.46 3.89 2.32
CA ASP A 229 -43.62 3.06 2.64
C ASP A 229 -44.90 3.88 2.50
N ILE A 230 -45.68 3.62 1.45
CA ILE A 230 -46.89 4.38 1.15
C ILE A 230 -48.06 4.05 2.10
N ALA A 231 -47.94 3.00 2.93
CA ALA A 231 -48.94 2.69 3.96
C ALA A 231 -48.82 3.61 5.18
N GLN A 232 -47.71 4.34 5.31
CA GLN A 232 -47.54 5.35 6.34
C GLN A 232 -48.37 6.60 5.99
N PRO A 233 -49.27 7.09 6.87
CA PRO A 233 -50.13 8.23 6.57
C PRO A 233 -49.36 9.49 6.14
N SER A 234 -48.18 9.73 6.72
CA SER A 234 -47.34 10.88 6.41
C SER A 234 -46.67 10.81 5.02
N ALA A 235 -46.58 9.63 4.42
CA ALA A 235 -45.97 9.41 3.11
C ALA A 235 -46.98 9.47 1.96
N SER A 236 -48.29 9.55 2.26
CA SER A 236 -49.36 9.55 1.24
C SER A 236 -49.25 10.73 0.27
N GLU A 237 -48.82 11.90 0.75
CA GLU A 237 -48.60 13.09 -0.08
C GLU A 237 -47.48 12.85 -1.09
N ILE A 238 -46.41 12.17 -0.68
CA ILE A 238 -45.28 11.83 -1.55
C ILE A 238 -45.72 10.87 -2.65
N ALA A 239 -46.45 9.82 -2.29
CA ALA A 239 -46.97 8.84 -3.25
C ALA A 239 -47.90 9.50 -4.29
N HIS A 240 -48.73 10.46 -3.85
CA HIS A 240 -49.58 11.25 -4.72
C HIS A 240 -48.76 12.14 -5.67
N ASN A 241 -47.76 12.87 -5.15
CA ASN A 241 -46.90 13.75 -5.96
C ASN A 241 -46.12 12.97 -7.02
N PHE A 242 -45.66 11.76 -6.69
CA PHE A 242 -45.03 10.85 -7.64
C PHE A 242 -46.02 10.05 -8.48
N SER A 243 -47.34 10.26 -8.38
CA SER A 243 -48.37 9.53 -9.12
C SER A 243 -48.26 8.00 -9.01
N VAL A 244 -47.92 7.48 -7.82
CA VAL A 244 -47.78 6.05 -7.57
C VAL A 244 -49.15 5.40 -7.50
N ARG A 245 -49.39 4.38 -8.34
CA ARG A 245 -50.69 3.68 -8.47
C ARG A 245 -50.68 2.23 -8.00
N ALA A 246 -49.50 1.66 -7.78
CA ALA A 246 -49.31 0.30 -7.34
C ALA A 246 -48.02 0.19 -6.52
N THR A 247 -47.84 -0.93 -5.81
CA THR A 247 -46.57 -1.29 -5.19
C THR A 247 -46.22 -2.73 -5.54
N PRO A 248 -44.93 -3.06 -5.77
CA PRO A 248 -43.77 -2.16 -5.74
C PRO A 248 -43.70 -1.27 -6.99
N THR A 249 -43.31 -0.01 -6.81
CA THR A 249 -42.97 0.92 -7.91
C THR A 249 -41.58 1.48 -7.66
N PHE A 250 -40.79 1.59 -8.72
CA PHE A 250 -39.46 2.16 -8.69
C PHE A 250 -39.40 3.38 -9.59
N VAL A 251 -38.69 4.42 -9.14
CA VAL A 251 -38.44 5.64 -9.90
C VAL A 251 -36.95 5.92 -9.85
N THR A 252 -36.34 6.17 -11.00
CA THR A 252 -34.92 6.49 -11.11
C THR A 252 -34.75 7.94 -11.53
N LEU A 253 -33.89 8.67 -10.83
CA LEU A 253 -33.58 10.06 -11.13
C LEU A 253 -32.10 10.21 -11.50
N PHE A 254 -31.81 11.02 -12.51
CA PHE A 254 -30.48 11.46 -12.89
C PHE A 254 -30.48 12.99 -12.97
N LYS A 255 -29.58 13.62 -12.22
CA LYS A 255 -29.52 15.10 -12.12
C LYS A 255 -30.86 15.75 -11.77
N GLY A 256 -31.57 15.16 -10.81
CA GLY A 256 -32.91 15.61 -10.40
C GLY A 256 -34.02 15.42 -11.43
N LYS A 257 -33.75 14.81 -12.60
CA LYS A 257 -34.76 14.49 -13.63
C LYS A 257 -35.11 13.01 -13.59
N GLU A 258 -36.37 12.68 -13.79
CA GLU A 258 -36.82 11.29 -13.91
C GLU A 258 -36.30 10.68 -15.22
N GLU A 259 -35.50 9.62 -15.09
CA GLU A 259 -34.98 8.84 -16.22
C GLU A 259 -35.92 7.69 -16.58
N ASP A 260 -36.47 7.02 -15.57
CA ASP A 260 -37.29 5.82 -15.77
C ASP A 260 -38.18 5.54 -14.56
N ARG A 261 -39.23 4.76 -14.82
CA ARG A 261 -40.24 4.34 -13.86
C ARG A 261 -40.87 3.02 -14.28
N TRP A 262 -40.97 2.09 -13.36
CA TRP A 262 -41.69 0.84 -13.57
C TRP A 262 -42.37 0.32 -12.30
N SER A 263 -43.32 -0.59 -12.46
CA SER A 263 -44.03 -1.24 -11.36
C SER A 263 -43.96 -2.76 -11.51
N GLY A 264 -43.98 -3.48 -10.39
CA GLY A 264 -43.88 -4.93 -10.35
C GLY A 264 -42.60 -5.43 -9.68
N ALA A 265 -42.65 -6.64 -9.13
CA ALA A 265 -41.54 -7.27 -8.43
C ALA A 265 -40.59 -7.95 -9.44
N ASP A 266 -39.79 -7.14 -10.12
CA ASP A 266 -38.78 -7.61 -11.07
C ASP A 266 -37.36 -7.24 -10.58
N GLY A 267 -36.68 -8.22 -9.99
CA GLY A 267 -35.30 -8.09 -9.51
C GLY A 267 -34.27 -7.89 -10.61
N VAL A 268 -34.50 -8.45 -11.81
CA VAL A 268 -33.57 -8.37 -12.94
C VAL A 268 -33.61 -6.98 -13.55
N ALA A 269 -34.81 -6.42 -13.73
CA ALA A 269 -34.99 -5.05 -14.18
C ALA A 269 -34.37 -4.05 -13.19
N LEU A 270 -34.62 -4.20 -11.89
CA LEU A 270 -34.04 -3.35 -10.85
C LEU A 270 -32.51 -3.35 -10.91
N ARG A 271 -31.89 -4.54 -10.93
CA ARG A 271 -30.42 -4.66 -10.99
C ARG A 271 -29.86 -4.01 -12.25
N SER A 272 -30.46 -4.27 -13.41
CA SER A 272 -30.03 -3.69 -14.69
C SER A 272 -30.08 -2.16 -14.70
N LYS A 273 -31.15 -1.57 -14.14
CA LYS A 273 -31.34 -0.11 -14.08
C LYS A 273 -30.40 0.55 -13.07
N VAL A 274 -30.18 -0.07 -11.91
CA VAL A 274 -29.17 0.39 -10.94
C VAL A 274 -27.78 0.37 -11.53
N GLN A 275 -27.41 -0.69 -12.27
CA GLN A 275 -26.11 -0.76 -12.96
C GLN A 275 -25.93 0.35 -13.99
N LEU A 276 -26.97 0.65 -14.78
CA LEU A 276 -26.94 1.75 -15.74
C LEU A 276 -26.77 3.11 -15.04
N LEU A 277 -27.52 3.37 -13.96
CA LEU A 277 -27.37 4.58 -13.16
C LEU A 277 -25.98 4.71 -12.54
N ALA A 278 -25.41 3.60 -12.06
CA ALA A 278 -24.05 3.59 -11.54
C ALA A 278 -23.03 3.96 -12.63
N GLN A 279 -23.20 3.45 -13.86
CA GLN A 279 -22.36 3.85 -15.00
C GLN A 279 -22.53 5.33 -15.36
N MET A 280 -23.75 5.87 -15.34
CA MET A 280 -24.02 7.30 -15.58
C MET A 280 -23.43 8.18 -14.47
N SER A 281 -23.51 7.73 -13.21
CA SER A 281 -22.89 8.38 -12.04
C SER A 281 -21.36 8.41 -12.16
N GLN A 282 -20.77 7.32 -12.65
CA GLN A 282 -19.34 7.26 -12.93
C GLN A 282 -18.90 8.26 -14.00
N GLN A 283 -19.77 8.65 -14.95
CA GLN A 283 -19.47 9.72 -15.90
C GLN A 283 -19.55 11.12 -15.27
N LEU A 284 -20.41 11.29 -14.26
CA LEU A 284 -20.56 12.55 -13.54
C LEU A 284 -19.41 12.85 -12.58
N ASN A 285 -18.92 11.81 -11.92
CA ASN A 285 -17.87 11.92 -10.91
C ASN A 285 -16.45 11.83 -11.49
N ARG A 286 -16.31 11.83 -12.83
CA ARG A 286 -14.99 11.91 -13.46
C ARG A 286 -14.41 13.29 -13.25
N HIS A 287 -13.22 13.35 -12.67
CA HIS A 287 -12.51 14.61 -12.57
C HIS A 287 -12.25 15.19 -13.98
N PRO A 288 -12.29 16.52 -14.21
CA PRO A 288 -12.02 17.11 -15.53
C PRO A 288 -10.76 16.59 -16.23
N HIS A 289 -9.70 16.33 -15.45
CA HIS A 289 -8.45 15.72 -15.94
C HIS A 289 -8.61 14.30 -16.53
N GLU A 290 -9.63 13.53 -16.14
CA GLU A 290 -9.90 12.20 -16.71
C GLU A 290 -10.39 12.25 -18.16
N ASN A 291 -10.94 13.39 -18.58
CA ASN A 291 -11.42 13.60 -19.94
C ASN A 291 -10.33 14.12 -20.90
N LEU A 292 -9.12 14.38 -20.39
CA LEU A 292 -7.99 14.86 -21.17
C LEU A 292 -7.14 13.71 -21.71
N HIS A 293 -6.34 13.98 -22.75
CA HIS A 293 -5.39 13.00 -23.26
C HIS A 293 -4.08 13.06 -22.46
N LEU A 294 -4.05 12.31 -21.36
CA LEU A 294 -2.94 12.30 -20.40
C LEU A 294 -2.41 10.86 -20.20
N PRO A 295 -1.85 10.20 -21.23
CA PRO A 295 -1.45 8.80 -21.17
C PRO A 295 -0.42 8.50 -20.07
N SER A 296 0.48 9.44 -19.77
CA SER A 296 1.50 9.27 -18.72
C SER A 296 0.85 9.27 -17.33
N PHE A 297 -0.25 10.00 -17.17
CA PHE A 297 -0.94 10.15 -15.90
C PHE A 297 -2.18 9.26 -15.77
N GLN A 298 -2.76 8.73 -16.84
CA GLN A 298 -3.94 7.84 -16.74
C GLN A 298 -3.60 6.42 -16.26
N ASN A 299 -2.32 6.07 -16.15
CA ASN A 299 -1.91 4.75 -15.69
C ASN A 299 -2.17 4.54 -14.19
N ILE A 300 -3.16 3.70 -13.86
CA ILE A 300 -3.52 3.32 -12.48
C ILE A 300 -2.44 2.42 -11.84
N HIS A 301 -1.63 1.73 -12.64
CA HIS A 301 -0.58 0.81 -12.19
C HIS A 301 0.81 1.45 -12.06
N ALA A 302 0.90 2.78 -12.09
CA ALA A 302 2.15 3.48 -11.83
C ALA A 302 2.73 3.03 -10.49
N LYS A 303 4.02 2.71 -10.44
CA LYS A 303 4.74 2.25 -9.24
C LYS A 303 5.70 3.34 -8.77
N PRO A 304 6.00 3.40 -7.46
CA PRO A 304 7.02 4.31 -6.94
C PRO A 304 8.40 3.98 -7.52
N VAL A 305 9.25 5.00 -7.61
CA VAL A 305 10.66 4.90 -7.99
C VAL A 305 11.47 4.42 -6.80
N ILE A 306 12.25 3.36 -6.99
CA ILE A 306 13.08 2.71 -5.96
C ILE A 306 14.53 2.58 -6.47
N TYR A 307 15.49 2.98 -5.63
CA TYR A 307 16.93 2.89 -5.86
C TYR A 307 17.52 1.62 -5.27
N GLN A 308 17.58 0.55 -6.08
CA GLN A 308 18.01 -0.78 -5.63
C GLN A 308 19.50 -1.09 -5.84
N LYS A 309 20.21 -0.22 -6.56
CA LYS A 309 21.61 -0.46 -6.94
C LYS A 309 22.50 -0.57 -5.70
N LEU A 310 23.20 -1.69 -5.57
CA LEU A 310 24.15 -1.91 -4.49
C LEU A 310 25.47 -1.15 -4.75
N PRO A 311 26.02 -0.50 -3.71
CA PRO A 311 27.36 0.09 -3.77
C PRO A 311 28.45 -0.99 -3.68
N PRO A 312 29.67 -0.72 -4.19
CA PRO A 312 30.80 -1.63 -4.00
C PRO A 312 31.19 -1.71 -2.52
N PHE A 313 30.99 -2.86 -1.88
CA PHE A 313 31.22 -3.02 -0.43
C PHE A 313 32.67 -2.74 -0.03
N GLU A 314 33.66 -3.10 -0.84
CA GLU A 314 35.07 -2.80 -0.57
C GLU A 314 35.32 -1.30 -0.39
N LYS A 315 34.66 -0.46 -1.20
CA LYS A 315 34.78 1.00 -1.11
C LYS A 315 34.08 1.56 0.12
N LEU A 316 32.93 0.99 0.48
CA LEU A 316 32.24 1.39 1.70
C LEU A 316 33.00 0.97 2.95
N ASP A 317 33.56 -0.25 2.97
CA ASP A 317 34.37 -0.75 4.08
C ASP A 317 35.62 0.12 4.29
N ALA A 318 36.28 0.54 3.20
CA ALA A 318 37.40 1.48 3.28
C ALA A 318 36.99 2.86 3.85
N LYS A 319 35.77 3.33 3.56
CA LYS A 319 35.25 4.61 4.07
C LYS A 319 34.80 4.50 5.53
N MET A 320 34.22 3.36 5.92
CA MET A 320 33.74 3.11 7.28
C MET A 320 34.89 2.84 8.27
N GLY A 321 36.00 2.29 7.79
CA GLY A 321 37.07 1.78 8.65
C GLY A 321 36.76 0.40 9.21
N SER A 322 37.80 -0.31 9.66
CA SER A 322 37.72 -1.72 10.10
C SER A 322 36.69 -1.93 11.22
N ASP A 323 36.61 -1.00 12.16
CA ASP A 323 35.83 -1.17 13.39
C ASP A 323 34.32 -1.13 13.12
N ILE A 324 33.89 -0.22 12.24
CA ILE A 324 32.49 -0.08 11.84
C ILE A 324 32.12 -1.18 10.84
N ALA A 325 32.99 -1.44 9.86
CA ALA A 325 32.76 -2.44 8.81
C ALA A 325 32.67 -3.88 9.33
N SER A 326 33.28 -4.17 10.48
CA SER A 326 33.25 -5.47 11.17
C SER A 326 32.22 -5.55 12.31
N SER A 327 31.44 -4.48 12.54
CA SER A 327 30.37 -4.51 13.53
C SER A 327 29.30 -5.53 13.15
N GLY A 328 28.77 -6.26 14.15
CA GLY A 328 27.83 -7.35 13.91
C GLY A 328 26.56 -6.92 13.16
N GLN A 329 26.12 -5.68 13.35
CA GLN A 329 24.96 -5.09 12.66
C GLN A 329 25.25 -4.86 11.18
N ILE A 330 26.41 -4.26 10.86
CA ILE A 330 26.80 -3.98 9.46
C ILE A 330 27.12 -5.28 8.71
N THR A 331 27.75 -6.26 9.33
CA THR A 331 27.99 -7.57 8.72
C THR A 331 26.68 -8.27 8.36
N ARG A 332 25.73 -8.37 9.30
CA ARG A 332 24.40 -8.97 9.02
C ARG A 332 23.64 -8.23 7.94
N LEU A 333 23.74 -6.90 7.91
CA LEU A 333 23.12 -6.07 6.88
C LEU A 333 23.75 -6.35 5.50
N LYS A 334 25.07 -6.43 5.41
CA LYS A 334 25.77 -6.80 4.16
C LYS A 334 25.38 -8.20 3.68
N ASP A 335 25.32 -9.18 4.59
CA ASP A 335 24.92 -10.55 4.27
C ASP A 335 23.48 -10.62 3.74
N PHE A 336 22.56 -9.89 4.37
CA PHE A 336 21.18 -9.73 3.91
C PHE A 336 21.14 -9.15 2.48
N LEU A 337 21.84 -8.04 2.23
CA LEU A 337 21.85 -7.37 0.93
C LEU A 337 22.46 -8.24 -0.17
N GLN A 338 23.54 -8.96 0.13
CA GLN A 338 24.18 -9.88 -0.81
C GLN A 338 23.26 -11.04 -1.18
N THR A 339 22.63 -11.66 -0.18
CA THR A 339 21.68 -12.76 -0.39
C THR A 339 20.49 -12.28 -1.20
N ARG A 340 19.94 -11.10 -0.87
CA ARG A 340 18.83 -10.50 -1.61
C ARG A 340 19.18 -10.22 -3.07
N ALA A 341 20.38 -9.74 -3.35
CA ALA A 341 20.79 -9.43 -4.72
C ALA A 341 21.08 -10.69 -5.56
N ARG A 342 21.56 -11.77 -4.93
CA ARG A 342 21.89 -13.04 -5.61
C ARG A 342 20.67 -13.94 -5.77
N ASP A 343 19.91 -14.12 -4.69
CA ASP A 343 18.89 -15.15 -4.55
C ASP A 343 17.46 -14.57 -4.46
N GLY A 344 17.32 -13.25 -4.31
CA GLY A 344 16.03 -12.55 -4.22
C GLY A 344 15.56 -12.29 -2.78
N ALA A 345 14.49 -11.51 -2.64
CA ALA A 345 13.96 -11.13 -1.32
C ALA A 345 13.44 -12.33 -0.51
N GLN A 346 12.94 -13.35 -1.20
CA GLN A 346 12.36 -14.56 -0.64
C GLN A 346 13.36 -15.35 0.22
N ASP A 347 14.61 -15.43 -0.23
CA ASP A 347 15.67 -16.21 0.39
C ASP A 347 16.52 -15.39 1.38
N ALA A 348 16.36 -14.07 1.38
CA ALA A 348 17.11 -13.16 2.23
C ALA A 348 16.48 -13.08 3.63
N VAL A 349 17.19 -13.60 4.64
CA VAL A 349 16.82 -13.52 6.05
C VAL A 349 17.04 -12.08 6.56
N LEU A 350 16.02 -11.50 7.19
CA LEU A 350 16.09 -10.15 7.69
C LEU A 350 17.15 -10.01 8.79
N PRO A 351 17.90 -8.89 8.82
CA PRO A 351 18.72 -8.57 9.99
C PRO A 351 17.81 -8.26 11.19
N HIS A 352 18.36 -8.30 12.41
CA HIS A 352 17.63 -7.89 13.61
C HIS A 352 17.28 -6.40 13.54
N LEU A 353 16.06 -6.08 13.11
CA LEU A 353 15.65 -4.72 12.76
C LEU A 353 15.66 -3.77 13.97
N GLY A 354 15.32 -4.25 15.16
CA GLY A 354 15.41 -3.45 16.40
C GLY A 354 16.84 -3.05 16.77
N GLU A 355 17.81 -3.98 16.62
CA GLU A 355 19.23 -3.69 16.85
C GLU A 355 19.77 -2.74 15.78
N LEU A 356 19.38 -2.93 14.52
CA LEU A 356 19.75 -2.06 13.41
C LEU A 356 19.22 -0.62 13.61
N SER A 357 17.96 -0.48 14.03
CA SER A 357 17.32 0.81 14.32
C SER A 357 18.10 1.56 15.40
N SER A 358 18.37 0.89 16.52
CA SER A 358 19.15 1.44 17.62
C SER A 358 20.55 1.85 17.14
N TYR A 359 21.22 1.01 16.37
CA TYR A 359 22.55 1.29 15.83
C TYR A 359 22.56 2.52 14.89
N LEU A 360 21.58 2.65 14.01
CA LEU A 360 21.45 3.79 13.10
C LEU A 360 21.21 5.11 13.87
N GLN A 361 20.34 5.09 14.88
CA GLN A 361 20.09 6.26 15.73
C GLN A 361 21.37 6.73 16.43
N HIS A 362 22.14 5.80 17.01
CA HIS A 362 23.43 6.13 17.62
C HIS A 362 24.44 6.63 16.58
N SER A 363 24.48 6.01 15.40
CA SER A 363 25.39 6.38 14.31
C SER A 363 25.20 7.81 13.83
N VAL A 364 23.95 8.29 13.73
CA VAL A 364 23.64 9.68 13.36
C VAL A 364 24.22 10.67 14.37
N ALA A 365 24.23 10.31 15.66
CA ALA A 365 24.74 11.18 16.73
C ALA A 365 26.27 11.13 16.88
N SER A 366 26.91 10.00 16.52
CA SER A 366 28.33 9.77 16.84
C SER A 366 29.29 9.82 15.65
N LEU A 367 28.81 9.54 14.42
CA LEU A 367 29.68 9.40 13.25
C LEU A 367 29.82 10.72 12.50
N SER A 368 30.97 10.92 11.85
CA SER A 368 31.16 12.05 10.93
C SER A 368 30.30 11.85 9.67
N PRO A 369 29.88 12.94 8.98
CA PRO A 369 29.07 12.83 7.75
C PRO A 369 29.70 11.94 6.67
N ASP A 370 31.03 11.95 6.58
CA ASP A 370 31.81 11.13 5.66
C ASP A 370 31.68 9.62 5.90
N VAL A 371 31.54 9.21 7.16
CA VAL A 371 31.39 7.80 7.54
C VAL A 371 29.91 7.42 7.57
N LEU A 372 29.07 8.33 8.08
CA LEU A 372 27.63 8.14 8.19
C LEU A 372 26.99 7.87 6.82
N PHE A 373 27.45 8.55 5.75
CA PHE A 373 26.93 8.30 4.40
C PHE A 373 27.01 6.81 4.03
N ALA A 374 28.11 6.12 4.37
CA ALA A 374 28.30 4.72 4.00
C ALA A 374 27.32 3.79 4.74
N VAL A 375 27.06 4.07 6.01
CA VAL A 375 26.07 3.35 6.82
C VAL A 375 24.64 3.60 6.29
N VAL A 376 24.31 4.85 5.97
CA VAL A 376 23.00 5.21 5.41
C VAL A 376 22.83 4.65 3.99
N ASP A 377 23.90 4.48 3.20
CA ASP A 377 23.84 3.88 1.86
C ASP A 377 23.48 2.38 1.92
N LEU A 378 24.00 1.66 2.93
CA LEU A 378 23.57 0.28 3.22
C LEU A 378 22.12 0.23 3.67
N PHE A 379 21.72 1.15 4.55
CA PHE A 379 20.34 1.21 5.04
C PHE A 379 19.35 1.57 3.93
N ARG A 380 19.69 2.50 3.04
CA ARG A 380 18.96 2.80 1.80
C ARG A 380 18.70 1.51 1.03
N CYS A 381 19.74 0.71 0.78
CA CYS A 381 19.59 -0.53 0.02
C CYS A 381 18.63 -1.51 0.71
N ALA A 382 18.66 -1.55 2.05
CA ALA A 382 17.79 -2.43 2.82
C ALA A 382 16.32 -2.00 2.76
N LEU A 383 16.04 -0.69 2.80
CA LEU A 383 14.69 -0.14 2.64
C LEU A 383 14.05 -0.43 1.27
N ALA A 384 14.82 -0.84 0.26
CA ALA A 384 14.23 -1.34 -0.99
C ALA A 384 13.46 -2.66 -0.82
N ASP A 385 13.62 -3.34 0.31
CA ASP A 385 12.82 -4.50 0.71
C ASP A 385 11.59 -4.05 1.50
N ALA A 386 10.40 -4.43 1.04
CA ALA A 386 9.13 -4.05 1.66
C ALA A 386 9.03 -4.49 3.13
N ARG A 387 9.72 -5.56 3.54
CA ARG A 387 9.73 -6.03 4.94
C ARG A 387 10.50 -5.08 5.86
N VAL A 388 11.67 -4.61 5.40
CA VAL A 388 12.49 -3.64 6.15
C VAL A 388 11.77 -2.31 6.19
N SER A 389 11.25 -1.88 5.06
CA SER A 389 10.48 -0.65 4.93
C SER A 389 9.23 -0.65 5.81
N GLY A 390 8.42 -1.70 5.76
CA GLY A 390 7.22 -1.83 6.59
C GLY A 390 7.52 -1.79 8.10
N TYR A 391 8.60 -2.43 8.55
CA TYR A 391 9.01 -2.34 9.95
C TYR A 391 9.33 -0.89 10.38
N HIS A 392 10.03 -0.13 9.56
CA HIS A 392 10.38 1.26 9.89
C HIS A 392 9.20 2.24 9.74
N ALA A 393 8.17 1.88 8.97
CA ALA A 393 6.91 2.65 8.93
C ALA A 393 6.20 2.58 10.29
N GLU A 394 6.23 1.42 10.93
CA GLU A 394 5.58 1.19 12.23
C GLU A 394 6.47 1.54 13.44
N GLU A 395 7.69 2.02 13.21
CA GLU A 395 8.55 2.46 14.29
C GLU A 395 7.90 3.68 14.99
N PRO A 396 7.75 3.68 16.33
CA PRO A 396 7.15 4.81 17.03
C PRO A 396 7.86 6.13 16.71
N GLU A 397 7.10 7.12 16.22
CA GLU A 397 7.61 8.43 15.77
C GLU A 397 8.62 8.37 14.62
N HIS A 398 8.75 7.21 13.97
CA HIS A 398 9.69 6.96 12.88
C HIS A 398 11.14 7.30 13.26
N LYS A 399 11.52 7.05 14.53
CA LYS A 399 12.76 7.58 15.14
C LYS A 399 14.01 7.40 14.29
N THR A 400 14.18 6.23 13.68
CA THR A 400 15.37 5.92 12.87
C THR A 400 15.42 6.77 11.61
N VAL A 401 14.35 6.76 10.80
CA VAL A 401 14.32 7.53 9.54
C VAL A 401 14.27 9.04 9.79
N SER A 402 13.51 9.48 10.80
CA SER A 402 13.41 10.88 11.21
C SER A 402 14.76 11.43 11.68
N SER A 403 15.57 10.65 12.40
CA SER A 403 16.91 11.07 12.83
C SER A 403 17.81 11.40 11.64
N ILE A 404 17.80 10.55 10.61
CA ILE A 404 18.61 10.75 9.39
C ILE A 404 18.11 11.95 8.59
N LEU A 405 16.79 12.05 8.39
CA LEU A 405 16.17 13.15 7.66
C LEU A 405 16.45 14.50 8.33
N ASN A 406 16.27 14.57 9.65
CA ASN A 406 16.52 15.80 10.42
C ASN A 406 18.00 16.18 10.41
N PHE A 407 18.91 15.21 10.49
CA PHE A 407 20.35 15.46 10.41
C PHE A 407 20.74 16.12 9.08
N VAL A 408 20.19 15.64 7.96
CA VAL A 408 20.45 16.22 6.63
C VAL A 408 19.77 17.58 6.46
N ASN A 409 18.52 17.70 6.90
CA ASN A 409 17.76 18.95 6.76
C ASN A 409 18.29 20.08 7.64
N ALA A 410 18.95 19.77 8.76
CA ALA A 410 19.55 20.75 9.65
C ALA A 410 20.87 21.34 9.12
N GLN A 411 21.46 20.76 8.07
CA GLN A 411 22.73 21.20 7.51
C GLN A 411 22.56 22.07 6.26
N ASP A 412 22.90 23.35 6.37
CA ASP A 412 22.89 24.29 5.24
C ASP A 412 23.79 23.83 4.09
N ALA A 413 24.96 23.26 4.43
CA ALA A 413 25.94 22.72 3.48
C ALA A 413 26.15 21.20 3.67
N CYS A 414 25.06 20.43 3.62
CA CYS A 414 25.14 18.96 3.67
C CYS A 414 26.00 18.42 2.52
N PRO A 415 26.96 17.50 2.78
CA PRO A 415 27.77 16.88 1.73
C PRO A 415 26.91 16.21 0.64
N TYR A 416 27.30 16.40 -0.63
CA TYR A 416 26.59 15.87 -1.80
C TYR A 416 26.20 14.38 -1.65
N ALA A 417 27.15 13.53 -1.25
CA ALA A 417 26.91 12.09 -1.09
C ALA A 417 25.85 11.78 -0.03
N MET A 418 25.87 12.50 1.09
CA MET A 418 24.92 12.32 2.18
C MET A 418 23.50 12.75 1.76
N ARG A 419 23.37 13.91 1.12
CA ARG A 419 22.08 14.41 0.60
C ARG A 419 21.51 13.46 -0.46
N LEU A 420 22.33 13.03 -1.42
CA LEU A 420 21.92 12.11 -2.48
C LEU A 420 21.43 10.77 -1.91
N VAL A 421 22.22 10.15 -1.04
CA VAL A 421 21.85 8.85 -0.44
C VAL A 421 20.58 8.96 0.42
N THR A 422 20.39 10.09 1.11
CA THR A 422 19.19 10.32 1.92
C THR A 422 17.94 10.50 1.06
N LEU A 423 18.03 11.18 -0.08
CA LEU A 423 16.93 11.26 -1.06
C LEU A 423 16.56 9.87 -1.59
N GLN A 424 17.55 9.06 -1.94
CA GLN A 424 17.33 7.71 -2.43
C GLN A 424 16.79 6.77 -1.34
N MET A 425 17.23 6.95 -0.09
CA MET A 425 16.69 6.27 1.10
C MET A 425 15.21 6.58 1.26
N ALA A 426 14.84 7.87 1.18
CA ALA A 426 13.46 8.33 1.27
C ALA A 426 12.60 7.78 0.12
N CYS A 427 13.14 7.66 -1.09
CA CYS A 427 12.45 7.00 -2.20
C CYS A 427 12.18 5.52 -1.89
N ASN A 428 13.15 4.81 -1.32
CA ASN A 428 13.04 3.39 -0.99
C ASN A 428 12.03 3.09 0.10
N MET A 429 11.69 4.05 0.98
CA MET A 429 10.61 3.91 1.96
C MET A 429 9.26 3.59 1.28
N PHE A 430 9.05 4.06 0.05
CA PHE A 430 7.86 3.71 -0.75
C PHE A 430 7.86 2.27 -1.30
N SER A 431 8.81 1.42 -0.91
CA SER A 431 8.73 -0.02 -1.21
C SER A 431 7.60 -0.73 -0.44
N SER A 432 7.07 -0.10 0.62
CA SER A 432 5.92 -0.57 1.40
C SER A 432 4.77 0.44 1.32
N PRO A 433 3.52 -0.01 1.15
CA PRO A 433 2.35 0.87 1.18
C PRO A 433 2.14 1.53 2.56
N LEU A 434 2.69 0.96 3.64
CA LEU A 434 2.58 1.54 4.99
C LEU A 434 3.24 2.93 5.06
N PHE A 435 4.41 3.09 4.43
CA PHE A 435 5.06 4.40 4.37
C PHE A 435 4.34 5.39 3.44
N GLU A 436 3.59 4.92 2.44
CA GLU A 436 2.72 5.81 1.65
C GLU A 436 1.70 6.49 2.58
N HIS A 437 1.08 5.72 3.48
CA HIS A 437 0.17 6.25 4.48
C HIS A 437 0.88 7.17 5.49
N GLU A 438 1.98 6.71 6.10
CA GLU A 438 2.65 7.45 7.17
C GLU A 438 3.26 8.78 6.70
N VAL A 439 3.80 8.85 5.48
CA VAL A 439 4.33 10.10 4.92
C VAL A 439 3.22 11.14 4.72
N LEU A 440 1.99 10.72 4.40
CA LEU A 440 0.85 11.62 4.24
C LEU A 440 0.23 12.01 5.59
N SER A 441 0.12 11.06 6.51
CA SER A 441 -0.52 11.21 7.82
C SER A 441 0.36 11.97 8.84
N SER A 442 1.62 11.57 8.99
CA SER A 442 2.52 12.11 10.01
C SER A 442 3.04 13.49 9.63
N THR A 443 2.70 14.50 10.44
CA THR A 443 3.14 15.89 10.17
C THR A 443 4.66 16.04 10.24
N ALA A 444 5.32 15.42 11.23
CA ALA A 444 6.77 15.50 11.36
C ALA A 444 7.49 14.89 10.16
N LEU A 445 7.04 13.72 9.70
CA LEU A 445 7.63 13.04 8.55
C LEU A 445 7.37 13.80 7.25
N ARG A 446 6.12 14.25 7.04
CA ARG A 446 5.74 15.05 5.87
C ARG A 446 6.56 16.33 5.75
N THR A 447 6.69 17.10 6.83
CA THR A 447 7.52 18.33 6.84
C THR A 447 8.99 18.02 6.55
N ALA A 448 9.53 16.92 7.08
CA ALA A 448 10.91 16.51 6.79
C ALA A 448 11.10 16.15 5.31
N PHE A 449 10.12 15.49 4.67
CA PHE A 449 10.15 15.17 3.25
C PHE A 449 10.04 16.41 2.37
N VAL A 450 9.08 17.30 2.67
CA VAL A 450 8.89 18.56 1.94
C VAL A 450 10.18 19.38 1.95
N ARG A 451 10.78 19.57 3.13
CA ARG A 451 12.04 20.30 3.29
C ARG A 451 13.22 19.62 2.58
N LEU A 452 13.29 18.29 2.62
CA LEU A 452 14.35 17.55 1.94
C LEU A 452 14.26 17.73 0.42
N VAL A 453 13.05 17.67 -0.14
CA VAL A 453 12.79 17.87 -1.57
C VAL A 453 13.07 19.32 -1.98
N SER A 454 12.46 20.30 -1.32
CA SER A 454 12.56 21.72 -1.68
C SER A 454 14.01 22.21 -1.62
N SER A 455 14.72 21.91 -0.53
CA SER A 455 16.14 22.29 -0.40
C SER A 455 17.07 21.58 -1.39
N SER A 456 16.71 20.37 -1.85
CA SER A 456 17.53 19.61 -2.80
C SER A 456 17.36 20.08 -4.25
N PHE A 457 16.23 20.71 -4.59
CA PHE A 457 16.07 21.35 -5.89
C PHE A 457 16.96 22.58 -6.09
N LEU A 458 17.40 23.21 -5.00
CA LEU A 458 18.33 24.34 -5.01
C LEU A 458 19.78 23.94 -5.35
N ASP A 459 20.10 22.65 -5.47
CA ASP A 459 21.44 22.20 -5.88
C ASP A 459 21.65 22.47 -7.38
N GLU A 460 22.32 23.58 -7.69
CA GLU A 460 22.64 23.99 -9.06
C GLU A 460 23.74 23.11 -9.69
N VAL A 461 24.60 22.53 -8.87
CA VAL A 461 25.84 21.84 -9.28
C VAL A 461 25.57 20.40 -9.70
N HIS A 462 24.77 19.68 -8.92
CA HIS A 462 24.61 18.23 -9.05
C HIS A 462 23.22 17.85 -9.57
N ASN A 463 23.15 17.51 -10.86
CA ASN A 463 21.92 17.01 -11.49
C ASN A 463 21.35 15.77 -10.77
N ASN A 464 22.18 14.86 -10.26
CA ASN A 464 21.74 13.63 -9.59
C ASN A 464 20.92 13.92 -8.32
N VAL A 465 21.21 15.01 -7.61
CA VAL A 465 20.41 15.44 -6.45
C VAL A 465 19.03 15.87 -6.93
N ARG A 466 18.95 16.67 -8.00
CA ARG A 466 17.67 17.09 -8.59
C ARG A 466 16.87 15.91 -9.15
N VAL A 467 17.53 14.93 -9.77
CA VAL A 467 16.88 13.68 -10.24
C VAL A 467 16.30 12.91 -9.05
N ALA A 468 17.07 12.69 -7.99
CA ALA A 468 16.60 11.97 -6.81
C ALA A 468 15.49 12.72 -6.05
N ALA A 469 15.58 14.05 -5.96
CA ALA A 469 14.51 14.89 -5.41
C ALA A 469 13.23 14.80 -6.24
N SER A 470 13.36 14.78 -7.57
CA SER A 470 12.22 14.59 -8.48
C SER A 470 11.58 13.22 -8.32
N SER A 471 12.38 12.15 -8.15
CA SER A 471 11.87 10.80 -7.89
C SER A 471 11.17 10.70 -6.53
N LEU A 472 11.70 11.36 -5.50
CA LEU A 472 11.06 11.40 -4.20
C LEU A 472 9.70 12.12 -4.28
N LEU A 473 9.68 13.29 -4.91
CA LEU A 473 8.43 14.04 -5.08
C LEU A 473 7.43 13.29 -5.96
N PHE A 474 7.89 12.58 -6.99
CA PHE A 474 7.03 11.70 -7.77
C PHE A 474 6.35 10.65 -6.89
N ASN A 475 7.09 10.00 -5.97
CA ASN A 475 6.52 9.02 -5.05
C ASN A 475 5.48 9.65 -4.11
N ILE A 476 5.78 10.82 -3.53
CA ILE A 476 4.84 11.55 -2.66
C ILE A 476 3.58 11.92 -3.45
N SER A 477 3.72 12.50 -4.64
CA SER A 477 2.61 12.89 -5.52
C SER A 477 1.76 11.69 -5.93
N LEU A 478 2.38 10.55 -6.21
CA LEU A 478 1.68 9.30 -6.55
C LEU A 478 0.86 8.79 -5.36
N ALA A 479 1.45 8.75 -4.16
CA ALA A 479 0.76 8.35 -2.93
C ALA A 479 -0.41 9.29 -2.63
N HIS A 480 -0.18 10.62 -2.69
CA HIS A 480 -1.22 11.64 -2.51
C HIS A 480 -2.38 11.46 -3.49
N ARG A 481 -2.08 11.20 -4.77
CA ARG A 481 -3.10 10.97 -5.78
C ARG A 481 -3.93 9.72 -5.50
N ARG A 482 -3.29 8.61 -5.10
CA ARG A 482 -4.01 7.38 -4.73
C ARG A 482 -4.92 7.63 -3.52
N ALA A 483 -4.42 8.37 -2.52
CA ALA A 483 -5.20 8.74 -1.35
C ALA A 483 -6.41 9.63 -1.69
N ARG A 484 -6.33 10.49 -2.72
CA ARG A 484 -7.49 11.27 -3.18
C ARG A 484 -8.60 10.43 -3.82
N THR A 485 -8.25 9.30 -4.44
CA THR A 485 -9.26 8.38 -5.02
C THR A 485 -9.95 7.56 -3.94
N ASP A 486 -9.25 7.25 -2.84
CA ASP A 486 -9.80 6.59 -1.66
C ASP A 486 -10.25 7.64 -0.62
N ASN A 487 -11.52 8.08 -0.67
CA ASN A 487 -12.12 9.12 0.21
C ASN A 487 -11.87 9.00 1.73
N ASN A 488 -11.29 7.90 2.20
CA ASN A 488 -11.04 7.61 3.62
C ASN A 488 -9.55 7.67 4.02
N LYS A 489 -8.62 8.04 3.11
CA LYS A 489 -7.17 8.04 3.38
C LYS A 489 -6.62 9.45 3.58
N ALA A 490 -5.61 9.58 4.45
CA ALA A 490 -4.89 10.82 4.65
C ALA A 490 -4.20 11.29 3.36
N SER A 491 -4.21 12.59 3.13
CA SER A 491 -3.74 13.22 1.89
C SER A 491 -2.84 14.41 2.24
N LEU A 492 -1.98 14.86 1.30
CA LEU A 492 -1.16 16.05 1.50
C LEU A 492 -2.02 17.27 1.79
N ARG A 493 -1.57 18.11 2.72
CA ARG A 493 -2.21 19.40 3.00
C ARG A 493 -1.97 20.36 1.85
N GLU A 494 -2.86 21.36 1.71
CA GLU A 494 -2.73 22.36 0.66
C GLU A 494 -1.43 23.17 0.79
N GLU A 495 -1.01 23.52 2.01
CA GLU A 495 0.27 24.20 2.29
C GLU A 495 1.48 23.43 1.72
N ASP A 496 1.52 22.11 1.93
CA ASP A 496 2.61 21.25 1.45
C ASP A 496 2.57 21.11 -0.08
N GLN A 497 1.37 21.00 -0.66
CA GLN A 497 1.20 20.94 -2.12
C GLN A 497 1.70 22.23 -2.78
N VAL A 498 1.36 23.39 -2.21
CA VAL A 498 1.78 24.71 -2.68
C VAL A 498 3.30 24.87 -2.59
N GLU A 499 3.92 24.52 -1.46
CA GLU A 499 5.39 24.59 -1.31
C GLU A 499 6.12 23.70 -2.33
N LEU A 500 5.71 22.43 -2.44
CA LEU A 500 6.30 21.47 -3.36
C LEU A 500 6.12 21.89 -4.83
N ALA A 501 4.96 22.43 -5.19
CA ALA A 501 4.69 22.92 -6.53
C ALA A 501 5.50 24.18 -6.87
N ALA A 502 5.64 25.12 -5.93
CA ALA A 502 6.47 26.31 -6.11
C ALA A 502 7.94 25.91 -6.34
N ALA A 503 8.49 25.04 -5.48
CA ALA A 503 9.85 24.53 -5.61
C ALA A 503 10.07 23.80 -6.95
N LEU A 504 9.09 23.00 -7.40
CA LEU A 504 9.14 22.35 -8.71
C LEU A 504 9.16 23.33 -9.87
N VAL A 505 8.25 24.30 -9.90
CA VAL A 505 8.16 25.26 -10.99
C VAL A 505 9.44 26.10 -11.08
N GLU A 506 9.98 26.51 -9.94
CA GLU A 506 11.27 27.20 -9.89
C GLU A 506 12.41 26.29 -10.40
N ALA A 507 12.51 25.05 -9.94
CA ALA A 507 13.52 24.10 -10.39
C ALA A 507 13.44 23.82 -11.90
N ILE A 508 12.22 23.64 -12.43
CA ILE A 508 11.96 23.48 -13.86
C ILE A 508 12.45 24.73 -14.59
N SER A 509 12.18 25.93 -14.08
CA SER A 509 12.61 27.18 -14.70
C SER A 509 14.14 27.31 -14.85
N GLN A 510 14.90 26.73 -13.91
CA GLN A 510 16.37 26.75 -13.92
C GLN A 510 16.99 25.59 -14.71
N GLU A 511 16.28 24.48 -14.89
CA GLU A 511 16.84 23.30 -15.57
C GLU A 511 17.05 23.54 -17.08
N THR A 512 18.28 23.34 -17.54
CA THR A 512 18.71 23.59 -18.93
C THR A 512 19.62 22.50 -19.49
N LYS A 513 20.08 21.57 -18.64
CA LYS A 513 21.11 20.59 -18.99
C LYS A 513 20.61 19.15 -18.90
N SER A 514 19.92 18.80 -17.82
CA SER A 514 19.53 17.42 -17.54
C SER A 514 18.10 17.13 -17.98
N THR A 515 17.95 16.35 -19.05
CA THR A 515 16.65 15.85 -19.50
C THR A 515 16.01 14.94 -18.45
N GLU A 516 16.81 14.11 -17.78
CA GLU A 516 16.33 13.18 -16.75
C GLU A 516 15.74 13.93 -15.54
N ALA A 517 16.41 15.00 -15.09
CA ALA A 517 15.88 15.85 -14.02
C ALA A 517 14.56 16.51 -14.44
N LEU A 518 14.51 17.09 -15.65
CA LEU A 518 13.29 17.70 -16.17
C LEU A 518 12.13 16.69 -16.29
N GLN A 519 12.39 15.50 -16.83
CA GLN A 519 11.39 14.42 -16.92
C GLN A 519 10.83 14.03 -15.56
N GLY A 520 11.71 13.88 -14.56
CA GLY A 520 11.31 13.61 -13.19
C GLY A 520 10.43 14.73 -12.62
N MET A 521 10.84 15.99 -12.77
CA MET A 521 10.08 17.16 -12.28
C MET A 521 8.71 17.25 -12.92
N LEU A 522 8.61 17.08 -14.25
CA LEU A 522 7.34 17.12 -14.98
C LEU A 522 6.41 15.97 -14.59
N SER A 523 6.96 14.77 -14.39
CA SER A 523 6.20 13.61 -13.93
C SER A 523 5.66 13.84 -12.51
N ALA A 524 6.51 14.36 -11.62
CA ALA A 524 6.13 14.65 -10.23
C ALA A 524 5.05 15.73 -10.13
N LEU A 525 5.19 16.82 -10.90
CA LEU A 525 4.18 17.88 -11.01
C LEU A 525 2.88 17.34 -11.59
N GLY A 526 2.97 16.51 -12.63
CA GLY A 526 1.79 15.97 -13.28
C GLY A 526 0.96 15.06 -12.36
N HIS A 527 1.61 14.22 -11.56
CA HIS A 527 0.91 13.42 -10.54
C HIS A 527 0.34 14.26 -9.39
N LEU A 528 1.00 15.36 -9.03
CA LEU A 528 0.50 16.30 -8.02
C LEU A 528 -0.80 16.96 -8.49
N VAL A 529 -0.81 17.45 -9.73
CA VAL A 529 -1.93 18.23 -10.31
C VAL A 529 -3.06 17.35 -10.86
N TYR A 530 -2.78 16.14 -11.34
CA TYR A 530 -3.82 15.25 -11.84
C TYR A 530 -4.87 14.96 -10.75
N GLY A 531 -6.15 15.14 -11.07
CA GLY A 531 -7.23 15.05 -10.07
C GLY A 531 -7.27 16.16 -9.00
N ALA A 532 -6.53 17.27 -9.15
CA ALA A 532 -6.52 18.36 -8.17
C ALA A 532 -7.69 19.32 -8.36
N SER A 533 -8.20 19.89 -7.26
CA SER A 533 -9.27 20.88 -7.29
C SER A 533 -8.89 22.07 -8.17
N LEU A 534 -9.77 22.42 -9.10
CA LEU A 534 -9.56 23.52 -10.05
C LEU A 534 -9.61 24.90 -9.38
N ASP A 535 -10.32 24.99 -8.26
CA ASP A 535 -10.49 26.19 -7.45
C ASP A 535 -9.69 26.14 -6.13
N GLY A 536 -8.76 25.19 -6.01
CA GLY A 536 -7.88 25.06 -4.83
C GLY A 536 -6.63 25.92 -4.91
N GLU A 537 -5.94 26.08 -3.77
CA GLU A 537 -4.74 26.90 -3.64
C GLU A 537 -3.61 26.48 -4.60
N LEU A 538 -3.45 25.16 -4.82
CA LEU A 538 -2.48 24.63 -5.78
C LEU A 538 -2.72 25.14 -7.21
N ALA A 539 -3.97 25.13 -7.67
CA ALA A 539 -4.31 25.59 -9.01
C ALA A 539 -4.13 27.11 -9.15
N ASP A 540 -4.49 27.86 -8.11
CA ASP A 540 -4.29 29.31 -8.06
C ASP A 540 -2.80 29.69 -8.07
N LEU A 541 -1.95 28.99 -7.31
CA LEU A 541 -0.50 29.16 -7.33
C LEU A 541 0.07 28.90 -8.74
N LEU A 542 -0.25 27.76 -9.35
CA LEU A 542 0.31 27.38 -10.66
C LEU A 542 -0.07 28.39 -11.75
N ARG A 543 -1.25 28.99 -11.65
CA ARG A 543 -1.68 30.09 -12.52
C ARG A 543 -0.88 31.37 -12.22
N ALA A 544 -0.68 31.71 -10.94
CA ALA A 544 0.08 32.90 -10.53
C ALA A 544 1.55 32.85 -10.94
N LEU A 545 2.18 31.67 -10.91
CA LEU A 545 3.58 31.46 -11.31
C LEU A 545 3.79 31.32 -12.82
N ASP A 546 2.73 31.39 -13.64
CA ASP A 546 2.76 31.04 -15.07
C ASP A 546 3.50 29.70 -15.31
N ALA A 547 3.09 28.66 -14.57
CA ALA A 547 3.72 27.35 -14.68
C ALA A 547 3.63 26.79 -16.11
N GLN A 548 2.51 27.04 -16.80
CA GLN A 548 2.31 26.65 -18.20
C GLN A 548 3.35 27.31 -19.13
N GLY A 549 3.53 28.64 -19.05
CA GLY A 549 4.52 29.36 -19.84
C GLY A 549 5.95 28.91 -19.52
N THR A 550 6.26 28.73 -18.24
CA THR A 550 7.55 28.24 -17.75
C THR A 550 7.91 26.88 -18.35
N ILE A 551 7.00 25.90 -18.28
CA ILE A 551 7.22 24.56 -18.83
C ILE A 551 7.31 24.61 -20.36
N THR A 552 6.44 25.38 -21.03
CA THR A 552 6.46 25.52 -22.49
C THR A 552 7.79 26.10 -22.99
N SER A 553 8.39 27.02 -22.24
CA SER A 553 9.69 27.62 -22.57
C SER A 553 10.83 26.58 -22.65
N LYS A 554 10.69 25.44 -21.95
CA LYS A 554 11.68 24.35 -21.93
C LYS A 554 11.81 23.63 -23.27
N LYS A 555 10.83 23.73 -24.18
CA LYS A 555 10.93 23.19 -25.55
C LYS A 555 12.17 23.71 -26.28
N LYS A 556 12.66 24.91 -25.94
CA LYS A 556 13.89 25.50 -26.52
C LYS A 556 15.15 24.70 -26.19
N HIS A 557 15.24 24.16 -24.97
CA HIS A 557 16.39 23.41 -24.49
C HIS A 557 16.19 21.89 -24.63
N PHE A 558 14.93 21.43 -24.62
CA PHE A 558 14.55 20.01 -24.65
C PHE A 558 13.47 19.74 -25.72
N PRO A 559 13.80 19.85 -27.02
CA PRO A 559 12.80 19.77 -28.09
C PRO A 559 12.14 18.40 -28.25
N ASN A 560 12.79 17.33 -27.78
CA ASN A 560 12.30 15.95 -27.92
C ASN A 560 11.48 15.48 -26.71
N GLU A 561 11.32 16.33 -25.68
CA GLU A 561 10.64 15.94 -24.46
C GLU A 561 9.12 16.03 -24.61
N LYS A 562 8.46 14.88 -24.65
CA LYS A 562 7.01 14.78 -24.89
C LYS A 562 6.19 15.22 -23.67
N LEU A 563 6.71 15.01 -22.46
CA LEU A 563 6.03 15.41 -21.23
C LEU A 563 5.80 16.91 -21.14
N ILE A 564 6.61 17.73 -21.81
CA ILE A 564 6.39 19.18 -21.84
C ILE A 564 5.02 19.51 -22.44
N ALA A 565 4.66 18.89 -23.56
CA ALA A 565 3.37 19.14 -24.20
C ALA A 565 2.22 18.56 -23.37
N GLU A 566 2.38 17.34 -22.84
CA GLU A 566 1.35 16.70 -22.02
C GLU A 566 1.06 17.48 -20.73
N VAL A 567 2.10 17.96 -20.03
CA VAL A 567 1.93 18.72 -18.79
C VAL A 567 1.49 20.17 -19.06
N ALA A 568 2.15 20.90 -19.95
CA ALA A 568 1.82 22.31 -20.17
C ALA A 568 0.51 22.49 -20.96
N ASP A 569 0.37 21.81 -22.09
CA ASP A 569 -0.72 22.09 -23.03
C ASP A 569 -2.01 21.38 -22.62
N GLU A 570 -1.93 20.11 -22.20
CA GLU A 570 -3.11 19.33 -21.77
C GLU A 570 -3.42 19.55 -20.27
N LEU A 571 -2.52 19.14 -19.36
CA LEU A 571 -2.84 19.11 -17.93
C LEU A 571 -3.06 20.50 -17.32
N LEU A 572 -2.14 21.45 -17.56
CA LEU A 572 -2.29 22.81 -17.04
C LEU A 572 -3.20 23.65 -17.94
N GLY A 573 -2.92 23.68 -19.24
CA GLY A 573 -3.59 24.57 -20.18
C GLY A 573 -5.09 24.28 -20.39
N LYS A 574 -5.47 23.00 -20.52
CA LYS A 574 -6.89 22.61 -20.60
C LYS A 574 -7.45 22.20 -19.25
N GLY A 575 -6.66 21.53 -18.42
CA GLY A 575 -7.12 20.97 -17.16
C GLY A 575 -7.36 21.98 -16.05
N LEU A 576 -6.51 23.02 -15.91
CA LEU A 576 -6.68 24.08 -14.90
C LEU A 576 -7.37 25.34 -15.41
N ARG A 577 -7.94 25.28 -16.61
CA ARG A 577 -8.69 26.41 -17.19
C ARG A 577 -9.99 26.57 -16.42
N ARG A 578 -10.20 27.74 -15.81
CA ARG A 578 -11.51 28.08 -15.23
C ARG A 578 -12.56 28.06 -16.36
N PRO A 579 -13.72 27.40 -16.14
CA PRO A 579 -14.76 27.26 -17.14
C PRO A 579 -15.30 28.60 -17.67
#